data_AF-A0A6J4Q427-F1
#
_entry.id   AF-A0A6J4Q427-F1
#
_cell.length_a   1.000
_cell.length_b   1.000
_cell.length_c   1.000
_cell.angle_alpha   90.00
_cell.angle_beta   90.00
_cell.angle_gamma   90.00
#
_symmetry.space_group_name_H-M   'P 1'
#
loop_
_entity.id
_entity.type
_entity.pdbx_description
1 polymer ?
#
loop_
_entity_poly.entity_id
_entity_poly.type
_entity_poly.pdbx_seq_one_letter_code
_entity_poly.pdbx_strand_id
1 'polypeptide(L)'
;MTTSDGRPQPRTVSEGVPPSSLGTQPIGGILPIIEGVYQLKLPVPFPLKFIASYLLPGAGGWTVIDPGFDYPPAREAWEAGAAEVGLNLESDIAQIVVTHLHPDHIGLARWLEERSGAPVRMLSGEIENAQHVWDPSRGTEFFVEFLIQNGMDKETAEATAGTTRLGVRLPEQIEALHPGDVILLGDHETRVIHTPGHSDYHFILHDERRRVLFAGDQVLLHITPNIGLWTYTAPHPLERYLASLEGLKGLGVDVVLPGHGPLFHDLDGRIDELLAHHQERLSVMRSALDGGQATPYEVARLVFPEDLSDHQLRFALAETLAHLEHLVDEGRAERLEDGDVASYRAS
;
A
#
# COMPACT_ATOMS: atom_id res chain seq x y z
N MET A 1 32.69 -12.55 -19.01
CA MET A 1 33.93 -12.28 -19.78
C MET A 1 34.72 -11.23 -19.01
N THR A 2 35.93 -11.56 -18.56
CA THR A 2 36.80 -10.67 -17.76
C THR A 2 37.62 -9.76 -18.66
N THR A 3 37.85 -8.51 -18.25
CA THR A 3 38.86 -7.64 -18.87
C THR A 3 40.26 -8.06 -18.45
N SER A 4 41.27 -7.67 -19.25
CA SER A 4 42.68 -8.06 -19.10
C SER A 4 43.39 -7.52 -17.84
N ASP A 5 42.67 -6.85 -16.93
CA ASP A 5 43.22 -6.23 -15.71
C ASP A 5 42.67 -6.85 -14.40
N GLY A 6 41.85 -7.90 -14.48
CA GLY A 6 41.33 -8.61 -13.30
C GLY A 6 40.40 -7.78 -12.41
N ARG A 7 39.93 -6.61 -12.87
CA ARG A 7 38.87 -5.86 -12.17
C ARG A 7 37.51 -6.43 -12.55
N PRO A 8 36.58 -6.61 -11.59
CA PRO A 8 35.20 -6.88 -11.94
C PRO A 8 34.73 -5.74 -12.85
N GLN A 9 34.16 -6.08 -14.01
CA GLN A 9 33.44 -5.09 -14.80
C GLN A 9 32.42 -4.42 -13.87
N PRO A 10 32.29 -3.07 -13.88
CA PRO A 10 31.20 -2.45 -13.18
C PRO A 10 29.93 -3.16 -13.66
N ARG A 11 29.19 -3.78 -12.72
CA ARG A 11 27.86 -4.27 -13.01
C ARG A 11 27.16 -3.08 -13.64
N THR A 12 26.71 -3.21 -14.88
CA THR A 12 25.73 -2.31 -15.45
C THR A 12 24.65 -2.18 -14.39
N VAL A 13 24.52 -1.00 -13.78
CA VAL A 13 23.35 -0.66 -12.98
C VAL A 13 22.20 -0.95 -13.94
N SER A 14 21.39 -1.98 -13.67
CA SER A 14 20.21 -2.17 -14.49
C SER A 14 19.42 -0.88 -14.33
N GLU A 15 19.21 -0.16 -15.43
CA GLU A 15 18.20 0.88 -15.45
C GLU A 15 16.93 0.19 -14.96
N GLY A 16 16.45 0.58 -13.78
CA GLY A 16 15.29 -0.08 -13.17
C GLY A 16 14.08 0.00 -14.10
N VAL A 17 13.01 -0.72 -13.77
CA VAL A 17 11.81 -0.77 -14.61
C VAL A 17 11.37 0.64 -15.01
N PRO A 18 11.27 0.95 -16.32
CA PRO A 18 10.95 2.29 -16.77
C PRO A 18 9.46 2.59 -16.60
N PRO A 19 9.10 3.85 -16.33
CA PRO A 19 7.70 4.26 -16.31
C PRO A 19 7.09 4.21 -17.72
N SER A 20 5.79 3.96 -17.78
CA SER A 20 4.98 4.08 -18.99
C SER A 20 4.87 5.54 -19.43
N SER A 21 4.65 5.75 -20.73
CA SER A 21 4.22 7.04 -21.28
C SER A 21 2.72 7.32 -21.08
N LEU A 22 1.97 6.37 -20.51
CA LEU A 22 0.55 6.51 -20.17
C LEU A 22 0.40 7.17 -18.78
N GLY A 23 -0.79 7.73 -18.53
CA GLY A 23 -1.10 8.29 -17.20
C GLY A 23 -0.25 9.51 -16.85
N THR A 24 0.10 10.37 -17.83
CA THR A 24 0.98 11.53 -17.62
C THR A 24 0.25 12.83 -17.29
N GLN A 25 -1.07 12.79 -17.06
CA GLN A 25 -1.87 13.95 -16.65
C GLN A 25 -1.38 14.56 -15.34
N PRO A 26 -1.58 15.87 -15.14
CA PRO A 26 -1.30 16.51 -13.86
C PRO A 26 -2.19 15.92 -12.75
N ILE A 27 -1.78 16.13 -11.49
CA ILE A 27 -2.61 15.86 -10.33
C ILE A 27 -3.90 16.69 -10.42
N GLY A 28 -5.03 16.06 -10.14
CA GLY A 28 -6.39 16.59 -10.34
C GLY A 28 -6.98 16.26 -11.71
N GLY A 29 -6.19 15.78 -12.68
CA GLY A 29 -6.65 15.44 -14.01
C GLY A 29 -7.14 14.00 -14.15
N ILE A 30 -8.07 13.80 -15.08
CA ILE A 30 -8.56 12.50 -15.53
C ILE A 30 -8.17 12.27 -16.99
N LEU A 31 -7.68 11.07 -17.33
CA LEU A 31 -7.45 10.69 -18.74
C LEU A 31 -7.78 9.21 -18.98
N PRO A 32 -8.24 8.85 -20.20
CA PRO A 32 -8.22 7.47 -20.64
C PRO A 32 -6.76 7.00 -20.75
N ILE A 33 -6.43 5.90 -20.08
CA ILE A 33 -5.06 5.36 -20.05
C ILE A 33 -4.93 4.12 -20.94
N ILE A 34 -5.98 3.30 -20.99
CA ILE A 34 -6.14 2.17 -21.91
C ILE A 34 -7.63 2.07 -22.27
N GLU A 35 -7.97 1.21 -23.23
CA GLU A 35 -9.37 1.03 -23.65
C GLU A 35 -10.28 0.65 -22.47
N GLY A 36 -11.29 1.49 -22.22
CA GLY A 36 -12.27 1.28 -21.15
C GLY A 36 -11.76 1.54 -19.74
N VAL A 37 -10.61 2.21 -19.56
CA VAL A 37 -10.08 2.56 -18.24
C VAL A 37 -9.59 4.01 -18.23
N TYR A 38 -10.14 4.79 -17.31
CA TYR A 38 -9.69 6.14 -16.99
C TYR A 38 -8.91 6.14 -15.69
N GLN A 39 -7.90 7.01 -15.59
CA GLN A 39 -7.20 7.28 -14.34
C GLN A 39 -7.45 8.72 -13.91
N LEU A 40 -8.03 8.90 -12.73
CA LEU A 40 -8.14 10.17 -12.04
C LEU A 40 -7.03 10.25 -10.98
N LYS A 41 -6.14 11.24 -11.09
CA LYS A 41 -5.08 11.45 -10.08
C LYS A 41 -5.59 12.36 -8.97
N LEU A 42 -6.01 11.77 -7.86
CA LEU A 42 -6.52 12.54 -6.73
C LEU A 42 -5.37 13.04 -5.87
N PRO A 43 -5.32 14.34 -5.55
CA PRO A 43 -4.27 14.86 -4.68
C PRO A 43 -4.39 14.25 -3.27
N VAL A 44 -3.28 14.12 -2.55
CA VAL A 44 -3.28 13.74 -1.13
C VAL A 44 -2.46 14.75 -0.32
N PRO A 45 -2.84 15.03 0.94
CA PRO A 45 -2.10 15.96 1.80
C PRO A 45 -0.83 15.32 2.43
N PHE A 46 -0.18 14.41 1.71
CA PHE A 46 0.98 13.63 2.15
C PHE A 46 2.11 13.65 1.10
N PRO A 47 3.35 13.27 1.46
CA PRO A 47 4.51 13.31 0.54
C PRO A 47 4.34 12.54 -0.78
N LEU A 48 3.43 11.55 -0.83
CA LEU A 48 3.09 10.78 -2.04
C LEU A 48 2.41 11.62 -3.14
N LYS A 49 1.94 12.83 -2.82
CA LYS A 49 1.32 13.83 -3.70
C LYS A 49 -0.03 13.45 -4.31
N PHE A 50 -0.19 12.22 -4.80
CA PHE A 50 -1.46 11.73 -5.35
C PHE A 50 -1.68 10.23 -5.13
N ILE A 51 -2.95 9.82 -5.19
CA ILE A 51 -3.44 8.45 -5.34
C ILE A 51 -4.17 8.35 -6.69
N ALA A 52 -4.01 7.22 -7.38
CA ALA A 52 -4.72 6.93 -8.62
C ALA A 52 -6.06 6.24 -8.32
N SER A 53 -7.15 6.90 -8.67
CA SER A 53 -8.48 6.28 -8.79
C SER A 53 -8.67 5.80 -10.22
N TYR A 54 -9.17 4.57 -10.40
CA TYR A 54 -9.46 4.01 -11.72
C TYR A 54 -10.96 3.94 -11.95
N LEU A 55 -11.39 4.44 -13.10
CA LEU A 55 -12.81 4.50 -13.47
C LEU A 55 -13.03 3.68 -14.74
N LEU A 56 -14.00 2.77 -14.68
CA LEU A 56 -14.33 1.86 -15.78
C LEU A 56 -15.82 1.99 -16.14
N PRO A 57 -16.17 2.60 -17.28
CA PRO A 57 -17.55 2.62 -17.74
C PRO A 57 -18.00 1.22 -18.19
N GLY A 58 -19.27 0.91 -17.97
CA GLY A 58 -19.92 -0.29 -18.50
C GLY A 58 -21.41 -0.04 -18.76
N ALA A 59 -22.10 -1.02 -19.33
CA ALA A 59 -23.51 -0.93 -19.67
C ALA A 59 -24.42 -0.69 -18.46
N GLY A 60 -24.01 -1.16 -17.28
CA GLY A 60 -24.72 -0.99 -16.01
C GLY A 60 -24.32 0.26 -15.21
N GLY A 61 -23.41 1.09 -15.73
CA GLY A 61 -22.81 2.21 -15.00
C GLY A 61 -21.30 2.05 -14.81
N TRP A 62 -20.70 2.97 -14.08
CA TRP A 62 -19.27 3.07 -13.87
C TRP A 62 -18.85 2.32 -12.61
N THR A 63 -17.70 1.64 -12.70
CA THR A 63 -16.99 1.11 -11.55
C THR A 63 -15.86 2.06 -11.16
N VAL A 64 -15.77 2.40 -9.88
CA VAL A 64 -14.65 3.15 -9.30
C VAL A 64 -13.76 2.18 -8.52
N ILE A 65 -12.44 2.28 -8.66
CA ILE A 65 -11.46 1.59 -7.83
C ILE A 65 -10.66 2.63 -7.05
N ASP A 66 -10.61 2.48 -5.73
CA ASP A 66 -9.89 3.33 -4.77
C ASP A 66 -10.23 4.82 -4.88
N PRO A 67 -11.28 5.28 -4.17
CA PRO A 67 -11.82 6.62 -4.33
C PRO A 67 -10.97 7.76 -3.77
N GLY A 68 -9.89 7.50 -3.05
CA GLY A 68 -8.96 8.53 -2.61
C GLY A 68 -9.07 8.94 -1.13
N PHE A 69 -8.22 9.88 -0.72
CA PHE A 69 -8.24 10.49 0.62
C PHE A 69 -9.33 11.55 0.75
N ASP A 70 -10.07 11.55 1.86
CA ASP A 70 -11.17 12.50 2.07
C ASP A 70 -10.72 13.87 2.57
N TYR A 71 -10.58 14.81 1.64
CA TYR A 71 -10.39 16.22 1.94
C TYR A 71 -10.85 17.12 0.76
N PRO A 72 -11.05 18.44 0.95
CA PRO A 72 -11.73 19.27 -0.04
C PRO A 72 -11.13 19.24 -1.45
N PRO A 73 -9.81 19.38 -1.67
CA PRO A 73 -9.22 19.30 -2.99
C PRO A 73 -9.39 17.95 -3.71
N ALA A 74 -9.48 16.81 -2.99
CA ALA A 74 -9.78 15.53 -3.65
C ALA A 74 -11.25 15.47 -4.10
N ARG A 75 -12.18 16.02 -3.30
CA ARG A 75 -13.60 16.12 -3.70
C ARG A 75 -13.77 17.03 -4.91
N GLU A 76 -13.07 18.17 -4.94
CA GLU A 76 -13.05 19.08 -6.09
C GLU A 76 -12.50 18.40 -7.35
N ALA A 77 -11.42 17.61 -7.22
CA ALA A 77 -10.86 16.83 -8.33
C ALA A 77 -11.84 15.76 -8.84
N TRP A 78 -12.60 15.12 -7.96
CA TRP A 78 -13.68 14.21 -8.33
C TRP A 78 -14.78 14.90 -9.13
N GLU A 79 -15.27 16.04 -8.65
CA GLU A 79 -16.35 16.79 -9.32
C GLU A 79 -15.90 17.29 -10.70
N ALA A 80 -14.68 17.83 -10.80
CA ALA A 80 -14.10 18.28 -12.06
C ALA A 80 -13.87 17.12 -13.03
N GLY A 81 -13.24 16.03 -12.56
CA GLY A 81 -12.95 14.86 -13.39
C GLY A 81 -14.21 14.15 -13.88
N ALA A 82 -15.22 14.02 -13.02
CA ALA A 82 -16.50 13.44 -13.40
C ALA A 82 -17.21 14.27 -14.48
N ALA A 83 -17.22 15.60 -14.34
CA ALA A 83 -17.79 16.50 -15.34
C ALA A 83 -17.04 16.41 -16.69
N GLU A 84 -15.71 16.27 -16.68
CA GLU A 84 -14.89 16.16 -17.89
C GLU A 84 -15.21 14.91 -18.72
N VAL A 85 -15.49 13.78 -18.06
CA VAL A 85 -15.84 12.52 -18.75
C VAL A 85 -17.35 12.29 -18.88
N GLY A 86 -18.17 13.24 -18.45
CA GLY A 86 -19.63 13.13 -18.50
C GLY A 86 -20.23 12.11 -17.54
N LEU A 87 -19.53 11.78 -16.45
CA LEU A 87 -20.00 10.91 -15.37
C LEU A 87 -20.90 11.71 -14.42
N ASN A 88 -22.16 11.32 -14.27
CA ASN A 88 -23.01 11.84 -13.21
C ASN A 88 -22.79 11.06 -11.90
N LEU A 89 -22.10 11.70 -10.94
CA LEU A 89 -21.79 11.11 -9.63
C LEU A 89 -23.04 10.68 -8.82
N GLU A 90 -24.23 11.18 -9.15
CA GLU A 90 -25.46 10.84 -8.43
C GLU A 90 -26.20 9.62 -8.99
N SER A 91 -25.93 9.22 -10.23
CA SER A 91 -26.71 8.18 -10.92
C SER A 91 -25.90 7.12 -11.66
N ASP A 92 -24.65 7.43 -12.01
CA ASP A 92 -23.93 6.62 -12.98
C ASP A 92 -22.93 5.67 -12.34
N ILE A 93 -22.55 5.88 -11.07
CA ILE A 93 -21.67 4.94 -10.36
C ILE A 93 -22.50 3.72 -9.96
N ALA A 94 -22.07 2.55 -10.42
CA ALA A 94 -22.71 1.27 -10.15
C ALA A 94 -22.11 0.54 -8.94
N GLN A 95 -20.80 0.70 -8.71
CA GLN A 95 -20.08 0.12 -7.58
C GLN A 95 -18.77 0.86 -7.32
N ILE A 96 -18.31 0.80 -6.07
CA ILE A 96 -17.03 1.34 -5.61
C ILE A 96 -16.21 0.18 -5.04
N VAL A 97 -15.08 -0.14 -5.62
CA VAL A 97 -14.18 -1.20 -5.16
C VAL A 97 -13.01 -0.55 -4.41
N VAL A 98 -12.76 -1.00 -3.18
CA VAL A 98 -11.67 -0.49 -2.34
C VAL A 98 -10.69 -1.63 -2.10
N THR A 99 -9.44 -1.47 -2.51
CA THR A 99 -8.39 -2.50 -2.43
C THR A 99 -7.99 -2.81 -1.00
N HIS A 100 -7.94 -1.79 -0.14
CA HIS A 100 -7.62 -1.91 1.28
C HIS A 100 -7.99 -0.66 2.09
N LEU A 101 -7.86 -0.75 3.42
CA LEU A 101 -8.37 0.21 4.40
C LEU A 101 -7.54 1.48 4.56
N HIS A 102 -6.39 1.61 3.89
CA HIS A 102 -5.55 2.80 4.07
C HIS A 102 -6.33 4.06 3.66
N PRO A 103 -6.12 5.17 4.38
CA PRO A 103 -7.04 6.31 4.36
C PRO A 103 -7.11 6.99 3.00
N ASP A 104 -6.07 6.87 2.19
CA ASP A 104 -6.00 7.36 0.82
C ASP A 104 -6.63 6.42 -0.22
N HIS A 105 -7.03 5.21 0.16
CA HIS A 105 -7.83 4.31 -0.67
C HIS A 105 -9.29 4.34 -0.25
N ILE A 106 -9.58 4.11 1.04
CA ILE A 106 -10.96 4.04 1.56
C ILE A 106 -11.60 5.40 1.84
N GLY A 107 -10.81 6.46 2.02
CA GLY A 107 -11.27 7.70 2.65
C GLY A 107 -12.53 8.30 2.02
N LEU A 108 -12.57 8.40 0.70
CA LEU A 108 -13.70 8.96 -0.05
C LEU A 108 -14.81 7.94 -0.37
N ALA A 109 -14.68 6.68 0.06
CA ALA A 109 -15.67 5.64 -0.24
C ALA A 109 -17.05 6.01 0.33
N ARG A 110 -17.10 6.48 1.58
CA ARG A 110 -18.37 6.94 2.18
C ARG A 110 -18.95 8.15 1.46
N TRP A 111 -18.11 9.10 1.04
CA TRP A 111 -18.58 10.30 0.34
C TRP A 111 -19.19 9.96 -1.02
N LEU A 112 -18.55 9.07 -1.79
CA LEU A 112 -19.11 8.60 -3.07
C LEU A 112 -20.34 7.72 -2.87
N GLU A 113 -20.35 6.86 -1.85
CA GLU A 113 -21.51 6.04 -1.50
C GLU A 113 -22.73 6.91 -1.16
N GLU A 114 -22.58 7.92 -0.30
CA GLU A 114 -23.67 8.85 0.07
C GLU A 114 -24.23 9.59 -1.14
N ARG A 115 -23.38 9.88 -2.12
CA ARG A 115 -23.75 10.67 -3.30
C ARG A 115 -24.40 9.83 -4.41
N SER A 116 -23.88 8.63 -4.65
CA SER A 116 -24.32 7.76 -5.75
C SER A 116 -25.34 6.70 -5.33
N GLY A 117 -25.38 6.35 -4.04
CA GLY A 117 -26.10 5.18 -3.55
C GLY A 117 -25.48 3.83 -3.95
N ALA A 118 -24.30 3.84 -4.59
CA ALA A 118 -23.64 2.62 -5.03
C ALA A 118 -23.02 1.85 -3.85
N PRO A 119 -23.06 0.50 -3.87
CA PRO A 119 -22.41 -0.30 -2.84
C PRO A 119 -20.89 -0.17 -2.91
N VAL A 120 -20.25 -0.23 -1.74
CA VAL A 120 -18.80 -0.37 -1.62
C VAL A 120 -18.44 -1.84 -1.52
N ARG A 121 -17.36 -2.27 -2.17
CA ARG A 121 -16.91 -3.67 -2.20
C ARG A 121 -15.45 -3.76 -1.78
N MET A 122 -15.16 -4.67 -0.86
CA MET A 122 -13.80 -4.98 -0.39
C MET A 122 -13.75 -6.42 0.11
N LEU A 123 -12.55 -6.97 0.33
CA LEU A 123 -12.43 -8.31 0.90
C LEU A 123 -13.15 -8.41 2.25
N SER A 124 -13.83 -9.53 2.49
CA SER A 124 -14.65 -9.75 3.69
C SER A 124 -13.90 -9.46 4.99
N GLY A 125 -12.65 -9.90 5.10
CA GLY A 125 -11.81 -9.64 6.28
C GLY A 125 -11.40 -8.17 6.43
N GLU A 126 -11.31 -7.40 5.34
CA GLU A 126 -10.99 -5.98 5.40
C GLU A 126 -12.13 -5.16 6.01
N ILE A 127 -13.38 -5.64 5.91
CA ILE A 127 -14.55 -4.97 6.48
C ILE A 127 -14.42 -4.86 8.00
N GLU A 128 -14.19 -6.00 8.66
CA GLU A 128 -14.01 -6.05 10.11
C GLU A 128 -12.74 -5.32 10.55
N ASN A 129 -11.66 -5.46 9.78
CA ASN A 129 -10.40 -4.78 10.03
C ASN A 129 -10.54 -3.25 9.95
N ALA A 130 -11.20 -2.73 8.91
CA ALA A 130 -11.46 -1.31 8.74
C ALA A 130 -12.34 -0.77 9.88
N GLN A 131 -13.39 -1.50 10.28
CA GLN A 131 -14.22 -1.15 11.43
C GLN A 131 -13.42 -1.06 12.73
N HIS A 132 -12.48 -1.98 12.94
CA HIS A 132 -11.61 -1.97 14.12
C HIS A 132 -10.55 -0.84 14.10
N VAL A 133 -9.93 -0.58 12.94
CA VAL A 133 -8.87 0.42 12.79
C VAL A 133 -9.45 1.84 12.84
N TRP A 134 -10.59 2.06 12.20
CA TRP A 134 -11.22 3.37 12.06
C TRP A 134 -12.37 3.62 13.04
N ASP A 135 -12.49 2.81 14.10
CA ASP A 135 -13.45 3.04 15.18
C ASP A 135 -13.23 4.42 15.82
N PRO A 136 -14.19 5.37 15.73
CA PRO A 136 -14.03 6.71 16.27
C PRO A 136 -13.97 6.75 17.81
N SER A 137 -14.37 5.67 18.49
CA SER A 137 -14.25 5.54 19.95
C SER A 137 -12.86 5.12 20.40
N ARG A 138 -12.01 4.65 19.48
CA ARG A 138 -10.65 4.21 19.76
C ARG A 138 -9.74 5.42 19.96
N GLY A 139 -9.19 5.53 21.16
CA GLY A 139 -8.14 6.50 21.46
C GLY A 139 -6.76 6.05 20.96
N THR A 140 -5.76 6.88 21.23
CA THR A 140 -4.37 6.64 20.78
C THR A 140 -3.53 5.91 21.83
N GLU A 141 -4.07 5.62 23.01
CA GLU A 141 -3.33 5.13 24.19
C GLU A 141 -2.65 3.79 23.91
N PHE A 142 -3.38 2.83 23.35
CA PHE A 142 -2.80 1.53 22.95
C PHE A 142 -1.69 1.67 21.93
N PHE A 143 -1.78 2.65 21.03
CA PHE A 143 -0.72 2.88 20.04
C PHE A 143 0.49 3.56 20.68
N VAL A 144 0.31 4.50 21.61
CA VAL A 144 1.41 5.07 22.41
C VAL A 144 2.15 3.98 23.19
N GLU A 145 1.41 3.10 23.88
CA GLU A 145 2.00 1.96 24.61
C GLU A 145 2.78 1.04 23.67
N PHE A 146 2.22 0.72 22.51
CA PHE A 146 2.91 -0.06 21.47
C PHE A 146 4.22 0.59 21.02
N LEU A 147 4.25 1.91 20.79
CA LEU A 147 5.47 2.62 20.41
C LEU A 147 6.52 2.57 21.52
N ILE A 148 6.11 2.76 22.78
CA ILE A 148 7.00 2.71 23.96
C ILE A 148 7.57 1.31 24.17
N GLN A 149 6.73 0.28 24.05
CA GLN A 149 7.15 -1.12 24.13
C GLN A 149 8.16 -1.50 23.03
N ASN A 150 8.29 -0.69 21.97
CA ASN A 150 9.24 -0.88 20.89
C ASN A 150 10.42 0.11 20.93
N GLY A 151 10.64 0.77 22.07
CA GLY A 151 11.83 1.55 22.38
C GLY A 151 11.69 3.06 22.18
N MET A 152 10.52 3.56 21.77
CA MET A 152 10.28 4.99 21.64
C MET A 152 10.10 5.65 23.01
N ASP A 153 10.66 6.83 23.23
CA ASP A 153 10.39 7.59 24.44
C ASP A 153 8.94 8.12 24.44
N LYS A 154 8.42 8.42 25.63
CA LYS A 154 7.01 8.78 25.81
C LYS A 154 6.59 10.03 25.03
N GLU A 155 7.42 11.06 24.98
CA GLU A 155 7.08 12.33 24.33
C GLU A 155 6.97 12.13 22.80
N THR A 156 7.97 11.45 22.22
CA THR A 156 7.95 11.11 20.80
C THR A 156 6.80 10.17 20.45
N ALA A 157 6.48 9.20 21.33
CA ALA A 157 5.37 8.27 21.13
C ALA A 157 4.00 8.97 21.11
N GLU A 158 3.75 9.91 22.05
CA GLU A 158 2.52 10.69 22.10
C GLU A 158 2.36 11.58 20.85
N ALA A 159 3.43 12.25 20.42
CA ALA A 159 3.43 13.07 19.21
C ALA A 159 3.15 12.24 17.95
N THR A 160 3.86 11.11 17.82
CA THR A 160 3.71 10.15 16.71
C THR A 160 2.30 9.57 16.63
N ALA A 161 1.74 9.14 17.75
CA ALA A 161 0.38 8.59 17.81
C ALA A 161 -0.69 9.65 17.49
N GLY A 162 -0.44 10.92 17.79
CA GLY A 162 -1.32 12.02 17.41
C GLY A 162 -1.56 12.14 15.90
N THR A 163 -0.61 11.67 15.08
CA THR A 163 -0.70 11.74 13.61
C THR A 163 -1.69 10.76 12.98
N THR A 164 -2.22 9.79 13.74
CA THR A 164 -3.15 8.76 13.22
C THR A 164 -4.62 9.19 13.24
N ARG A 165 -4.95 10.36 13.81
CA ARG A 165 -6.32 10.88 13.96
C ARG A 165 -6.85 11.46 12.65
N LEU A 166 -7.11 10.60 11.67
CA LEU A 166 -7.50 10.99 10.30
C LEU A 166 -9.02 11.07 10.07
N GLY A 167 -9.85 10.64 11.03
CA GLY A 167 -11.32 10.81 10.96
C GLY A 167 -11.98 10.12 9.76
N VAL A 168 -11.45 8.98 9.33
CA VAL A 168 -11.98 8.20 8.19
C VAL A 168 -13.41 7.77 8.49
N ARG A 169 -14.36 8.16 7.62
CA ARG A 169 -15.76 7.72 7.69
C ARG A 169 -15.92 6.46 6.84
N LEU A 170 -16.30 5.36 7.48
CA LEU A 170 -16.55 4.11 6.76
C LEU A 170 -17.89 4.13 6.02
N PRO A 171 -17.98 3.44 4.86
CA PRO A 171 -19.23 3.20 4.17
C PRO A 171 -20.21 2.35 5.00
N GLU A 172 -21.52 2.49 4.75
CA GLU A 172 -22.57 1.73 5.46
C GLU A 172 -23.00 0.47 4.71
N GLN A 173 -22.96 0.50 3.37
CA GLN A 173 -23.34 -0.58 2.47
C GLN A 173 -22.07 -1.20 1.88
N ILE A 174 -21.48 -2.11 2.66
CA ILE A 174 -20.29 -2.84 2.23
C ILE A 174 -20.67 -4.27 1.83
N GLU A 175 -20.42 -4.61 0.57
CA GLU A 175 -20.56 -5.97 0.04
C GLU A 175 -19.21 -6.68 0.05
N ALA A 176 -19.19 -7.89 0.60
CA ALA A 176 -17.99 -8.69 0.70
C ALA A 176 -17.54 -9.26 -0.65
N LEU A 177 -16.25 -9.13 -0.92
CA LEU A 177 -15.50 -9.89 -1.92
C LEU A 177 -14.73 -11.02 -1.24
N HIS A 178 -14.45 -12.07 -2.00
CA HIS A 178 -13.62 -13.19 -1.58
C HIS A 178 -12.45 -13.40 -2.54
N PRO A 179 -11.31 -13.91 -2.06
CA PRO A 179 -10.21 -14.28 -2.92
C PRO A 179 -10.66 -15.29 -3.99
N GLY A 180 -10.31 -15.02 -5.25
CA GLY A 180 -10.69 -15.85 -6.39
C GLY A 180 -12.01 -15.48 -7.06
N ASP A 181 -12.81 -14.58 -6.47
CA ASP A 181 -14.01 -14.05 -7.11
C ASP A 181 -13.69 -13.45 -8.48
N VAL A 182 -14.62 -13.60 -9.42
CA VAL A 182 -14.60 -12.91 -10.71
C VAL A 182 -15.72 -11.87 -10.69
N ILE A 183 -15.33 -10.60 -10.78
CA ILE A 183 -16.25 -9.47 -10.78
C ILE A 183 -16.19 -8.71 -12.10
N LEU A 184 -17.27 -8.01 -12.43
CA LEU A 184 -17.27 -7.08 -13.56
C LEU A 184 -16.74 -5.72 -13.09
N LEU A 185 -15.73 -5.21 -13.75
CA LEU A 185 -15.29 -3.82 -13.65
C LEU A 185 -15.66 -3.12 -14.96
N GLY A 186 -16.71 -2.29 -14.92
CA GLY A 186 -17.44 -1.93 -16.14
C GLY A 186 -18.02 -3.20 -16.78
N ASP A 187 -17.66 -3.46 -18.04
CA ASP A 187 -18.10 -4.65 -18.78
C ASP A 187 -17.05 -5.79 -18.83
N HIS A 188 -16.03 -5.74 -17.97
CA HIS A 188 -14.88 -6.63 -18.05
C HIS A 188 -14.73 -7.53 -16.82
N GLU A 189 -14.67 -8.85 -17.06
CA GLU A 189 -14.37 -9.85 -16.04
C GLU A 189 -12.95 -9.67 -15.50
N THR A 190 -12.86 -9.56 -14.18
CA THR A 190 -11.61 -9.31 -13.47
C THR A 190 -11.55 -10.21 -12.23
N ARG A 191 -10.41 -10.87 -12.02
CA ARG A 191 -10.19 -11.78 -10.89
C ARG A 191 -9.68 -11.00 -9.68
N VAL A 192 -10.29 -11.24 -8.52
CA VAL A 192 -9.82 -10.78 -7.21
C VAL A 192 -8.70 -11.70 -6.72
N ILE A 193 -7.50 -11.16 -6.52
CA ILE A 193 -6.34 -11.92 -6.02
C ILE A 193 -5.91 -11.29 -4.69
N HIS A 194 -6.02 -12.04 -3.60
CA HIS A 194 -5.57 -11.60 -2.27
C HIS A 194 -4.05 -11.60 -2.22
N THR A 195 -3.47 -10.47 -1.80
CA THR A 195 -2.02 -10.25 -1.74
C THR A 195 -1.66 -9.62 -0.38
N PRO A 196 -1.70 -10.40 0.71
CA PRO A 196 -1.45 -9.88 2.06
C PRO A 196 0.01 -9.42 2.23
N GLY A 197 0.20 -8.50 3.17
CA GLY A 197 1.53 -8.07 3.63
C GLY A 197 1.62 -6.56 3.82
N HIS A 198 1.29 -5.80 2.77
CA HIS A 198 1.15 -4.34 2.88
C HIS A 198 -0.02 -3.96 3.80
N SER A 199 -1.17 -4.59 3.59
CA SER A 199 -2.25 -4.75 4.57
C SER A 199 -2.65 -6.22 4.65
N ASP A 200 -3.38 -6.62 5.70
CA ASP A 200 -3.77 -8.02 5.91
C ASP A 200 -4.72 -8.54 4.83
N TYR A 201 -5.56 -7.67 4.28
CA TYR A 201 -6.58 -8.00 3.30
C TYR A 201 -6.46 -7.17 2.02
N HIS A 202 -5.25 -6.68 1.71
CA HIS A 202 -4.97 -6.07 0.41
C HIS A 202 -5.25 -7.07 -0.71
N PHE A 203 -5.89 -6.61 -1.78
CA PHE A 203 -6.05 -7.40 -2.99
C PHE A 203 -5.77 -6.58 -4.24
N ILE A 204 -5.42 -7.30 -5.30
CA ILE A 204 -5.27 -6.78 -6.64
C ILE A 204 -6.38 -7.33 -7.53
N LEU A 205 -6.58 -6.66 -8.66
CA LEU A 205 -7.59 -7.03 -9.65
C LEU A 205 -6.89 -7.32 -10.98
N HIS A 206 -7.02 -8.56 -11.47
CA HIS A 206 -6.37 -9.01 -12.70
C HIS A 206 -7.37 -9.30 -13.82
N ASP A 207 -7.31 -8.53 -14.90
CA ASP A 207 -8.07 -8.77 -16.13
C ASP A 207 -7.20 -9.59 -17.07
N GLU A 208 -7.38 -10.91 -17.02
CA GLU A 208 -6.59 -11.89 -17.80
C GLU A 208 -6.73 -11.67 -19.31
N ARG A 209 -7.91 -11.21 -19.77
CA ARG A 209 -8.20 -11.05 -21.21
C ARG A 209 -7.52 -9.81 -21.78
N ARG A 210 -7.57 -8.70 -21.05
CA ARG A 210 -6.89 -7.44 -21.44
C ARG A 210 -5.43 -7.40 -21.00
N ARG A 211 -4.99 -8.35 -20.17
CA ARG A 211 -3.63 -8.42 -19.59
C ARG A 211 -3.31 -7.16 -18.78
N VAL A 212 -4.27 -6.73 -17.96
CA VAL A 212 -4.20 -5.50 -17.14
C VAL A 212 -4.23 -5.88 -15.66
N LEU A 213 -3.37 -5.25 -14.86
CA LEU A 213 -3.36 -5.44 -13.41
C LEU A 213 -3.59 -4.12 -12.68
N PHE A 214 -4.66 -4.03 -11.90
CA PHE A 214 -4.82 -2.99 -10.88
C PHE A 214 -4.12 -3.45 -9.61
N ALA A 215 -2.92 -2.93 -9.38
CA ALA A 215 -2.00 -3.44 -8.36
C ALA A 215 -2.21 -2.84 -6.98
N GLY A 216 -3.03 -1.79 -6.84
CA GLY A 216 -3.12 -1.02 -5.60
C GLY A 216 -1.72 -0.67 -5.10
N ASP A 217 -1.47 -0.96 -3.83
CA ASP A 217 -0.18 -0.74 -3.18
C ASP A 217 0.69 -2.00 -3.09
N GLN A 218 0.33 -3.06 -3.82
CA GLN A 218 1.12 -4.30 -3.84
C GLN A 218 2.43 -4.14 -4.63
N VAL A 219 2.41 -3.42 -5.75
CA VAL A 219 3.58 -3.22 -6.62
C VAL A 219 3.59 -1.79 -7.13
N LEU A 220 4.54 -0.99 -6.64
CA LEU A 220 4.68 0.43 -6.95
C LEU A 220 6.02 0.72 -7.62
N LEU A 221 6.05 1.67 -8.57
CA LEU A 221 7.30 2.11 -9.21
C LEU A 221 7.97 3.24 -8.41
N HIS A 222 9.30 3.29 -8.42
CA HIS A 222 10.17 4.26 -7.74
C HIS A 222 10.15 4.26 -6.20
N ILE A 223 9.10 3.71 -5.58
CA ILE A 223 8.98 3.55 -4.13
C ILE A 223 8.69 2.09 -3.78
N THR A 224 8.92 1.75 -2.52
CA THR A 224 8.51 0.47 -1.93
C THR A 224 7.26 0.71 -1.10
N PRO A 225 6.22 -0.13 -1.20
CA PRO A 225 5.10 -0.03 -0.28
C PRO A 225 5.57 -0.33 1.14
N ASN A 226 4.99 0.35 2.12
CA ASN A 226 5.33 0.12 3.52
C ASN A 226 4.82 -1.26 3.97
N ILE A 227 5.71 -2.12 4.45
CA ILE A 227 5.36 -3.42 5.03
C ILE A 227 5.54 -3.32 6.54
N GLY A 228 4.49 -2.87 7.24
CA GLY A 228 4.56 -2.54 8.66
C GLY A 228 3.87 -3.58 9.53
N LEU A 229 4.46 -3.86 10.69
CA LEU A 229 3.78 -4.55 11.78
C LEU A 229 3.13 -3.52 12.71
N TRP A 230 1.80 -3.42 12.66
CA TRP A 230 0.99 -2.53 13.49
C TRP A 230 0.25 -3.29 14.58
N THR A 231 -0.43 -2.57 15.49
CA THR A 231 -1.24 -3.17 16.58
C THR A 231 -2.38 -4.07 16.11
N TYR A 232 -2.76 -3.99 14.83
CA TYR A 232 -3.84 -4.75 14.21
C TYR A 232 -3.34 -5.69 13.11
N THR A 233 -2.03 -5.71 12.83
CA THR A 233 -1.46 -6.50 11.73
C THR A 233 -1.30 -7.95 12.15
N ALA A 234 -1.77 -8.87 11.31
CA ALA A 234 -1.53 -10.29 11.52
C ALA A 234 -0.02 -10.64 11.42
N PRO A 235 0.44 -11.71 12.10
CA PRO A 235 1.86 -12.08 12.14
C PRO A 235 2.50 -12.27 10.76
N HIS A 236 3.83 -12.14 10.74
CA HIS A 236 4.68 -12.34 9.56
C HIS A 236 4.32 -11.45 8.34
N PRO A 237 4.09 -10.13 8.49
CA PRO A 237 3.70 -9.26 7.38
C PRO A 237 4.71 -9.25 6.23
N LEU A 238 6.02 -9.29 6.53
CA LEU A 238 7.05 -9.34 5.48
C LEU A 238 7.06 -10.67 4.72
N GLU A 239 6.97 -11.81 5.41
CA GLU A 239 6.89 -13.11 4.74
C GLU A 239 5.68 -13.20 3.81
N ARG A 240 4.51 -12.78 4.29
CA ARG A 240 3.26 -12.76 3.49
C ARG A 240 3.39 -11.85 2.26
N TYR A 241 4.04 -10.70 2.42
CA TYR A 241 4.29 -9.79 1.30
C TYR A 241 5.22 -10.42 0.26
N LEU A 242 6.35 -11.00 0.69
CA LEU A 242 7.31 -11.66 -0.21
C LEU A 242 6.69 -12.87 -0.93
N ALA A 243 5.89 -13.67 -0.22
CA ALA A 243 5.15 -14.77 -0.81
C ALA A 243 4.10 -14.29 -1.83
N SER A 244 3.41 -13.18 -1.54
CA SER A 244 2.48 -12.55 -2.48
C SER A 244 3.21 -12.10 -3.74
N LEU A 245 4.34 -11.41 -3.62
CA LEU A 245 5.15 -10.97 -4.76
C LEU A 245 5.60 -12.15 -5.63
N GLU A 246 6.15 -13.21 -5.05
CA GLU A 246 6.55 -14.41 -5.80
C GLU A 246 5.37 -15.08 -6.49
N GLY A 247 4.20 -15.10 -5.87
CA GLY A 247 2.96 -15.63 -6.45
C GLY A 247 2.43 -14.86 -7.66
N LEU A 248 2.88 -13.62 -7.88
CA LEU A 248 2.50 -12.79 -9.02
C LEU A 248 3.43 -12.94 -10.23
N LYS A 249 4.57 -13.60 -10.10
CA LYS A 249 5.49 -13.79 -11.22
C LYS A 249 4.85 -14.60 -12.34
N GLY A 250 5.03 -14.13 -13.58
CA GLY A 250 4.52 -14.82 -14.76
C GLY A 250 2.99 -14.72 -14.93
N LEU A 251 2.32 -13.80 -14.22
CA LEU A 251 0.87 -13.58 -14.32
C LEU A 251 0.42 -13.18 -15.75
N GLY A 252 1.35 -12.70 -16.59
CA GLY A 252 1.11 -12.40 -17.99
C GLY A 252 0.40 -11.07 -18.19
N VAL A 253 0.92 -10.01 -17.57
CA VAL A 253 0.38 -8.65 -17.60
C VAL A 253 1.17 -7.79 -18.59
N ASP A 254 0.48 -6.96 -19.38
CA ASP A 254 1.07 -6.00 -20.31
C ASP A 254 1.14 -4.59 -19.74
N VAL A 255 0.28 -4.26 -18.75
CA VAL A 255 0.29 -2.95 -18.08
C VAL A 255 -0.14 -3.09 -16.61
N VAL A 256 0.65 -2.48 -15.73
CA VAL A 256 0.39 -2.40 -14.30
C VAL A 256 -0.10 -1.01 -13.93
N LEU A 257 -1.21 -0.96 -13.21
CA LEU A 257 -1.94 0.21 -12.78
C LEU A 257 -1.85 0.31 -11.24
N PRO A 258 -0.80 0.99 -10.70
CA PRO A 258 -0.57 1.08 -9.26
C PRO A 258 -1.48 2.11 -8.58
N GLY A 259 -1.59 2.06 -7.26
CA GLY A 259 -2.22 3.13 -6.45
C GLY A 259 -1.40 4.42 -6.50
N HIS A 260 -0.08 4.32 -6.45
CA HIS A 260 0.82 5.47 -6.49
C HIS A 260 1.87 5.38 -7.60
N GLY A 261 2.34 6.55 -8.03
CA GLY A 261 3.42 6.66 -9.01
C GLY A 261 2.95 6.39 -10.45
N PRO A 262 3.89 6.25 -11.38
CA PRO A 262 3.58 6.02 -12.79
C PRO A 262 3.16 4.57 -13.05
N LEU A 263 2.36 4.39 -14.11
CA LEU A 263 2.10 3.08 -14.70
C LEU A 263 3.42 2.47 -15.23
N PHE A 264 3.46 1.15 -15.40
CA PHE A 264 4.63 0.47 -15.98
C PHE A 264 4.22 -0.85 -16.65
N HIS A 265 5.14 -1.46 -17.38
CA HIS A 265 4.86 -2.61 -18.24
C HIS A 265 5.60 -3.90 -17.84
N ASP A 266 6.62 -3.81 -16.98
CA ASP A 266 7.43 -4.96 -16.55
C ASP A 266 7.12 -5.33 -15.09
N LEU A 267 6.08 -6.16 -14.90
CA LEU A 267 5.68 -6.64 -13.58
C LEU A 267 6.77 -7.50 -12.92
N ASP A 268 7.28 -8.50 -13.66
CA ASP A 268 8.26 -9.46 -13.14
C ASP A 268 9.57 -8.75 -12.78
N GLY A 269 10.05 -7.85 -13.64
CA GLY A 269 11.23 -7.04 -13.34
C GLY A 269 11.05 -6.19 -12.08
N ARG A 270 9.86 -5.61 -11.88
CA ARG A 270 9.61 -4.80 -10.67
C ARG A 270 9.49 -5.66 -9.42
N ILE A 271 8.92 -6.85 -9.52
CA ILE A 271 8.91 -7.83 -8.43
C ILE A 271 10.35 -8.20 -8.04
N ASP A 272 11.22 -8.49 -8.99
CA ASP A 272 12.62 -8.83 -8.72
C ASP A 272 13.37 -7.69 -7.99
N GLU A 273 13.12 -6.44 -8.38
CA GLU A 273 13.66 -5.26 -7.68
C GLU A 273 13.17 -5.15 -6.23
N LEU A 274 11.87 -5.39 -5.98
CA LEU A 274 11.28 -5.34 -4.64
C LEU A 274 11.83 -6.46 -3.74
N LEU A 275 11.94 -7.68 -4.27
CA LEU A 275 12.53 -8.82 -3.56
C LEU A 275 14.00 -8.53 -3.20
N ALA A 276 14.79 -8.01 -4.15
CA ALA A 276 16.17 -7.62 -3.91
C ALA A 276 16.28 -6.51 -2.85
N HIS A 277 15.39 -5.51 -2.89
CA HIS A 277 15.33 -4.44 -1.90
C HIS A 277 15.12 -4.98 -0.48
N HIS A 278 14.14 -5.86 -0.27
CA HIS A 278 13.88 -6.41 1.06
C HIS A 278 15.02 -7.30 1.56
N GLN A 279 15.69 -8.04 0.66
CA GLN A 279 16.89 -8.80 1.04
C GLN A 279 18.05 -7.88 1.48
N GLU A 280 18.27 -6.77 0.79
CA GLU A 280 19.22 -5.74 1.23
C GLU A 280 18.81 -5.15 2.58
N ARG A 281 17.53 -4.80 2.76
CA ARG A 281 17.02 -4.23 4.00
C ARG A 281 17.17 -5.17 5.19
N LEU A 282 16.88 -6.46 5.01
CA LEU A 282 17.12 -7.51 6.02
C LEU A 282 18.60 -7.61 6.39
N SER A 283 19.50 -7.54 5.41
CA SER A 283 20.94 -7.51 5.68
C SER A 283 21.36 -6.30 6.50
N VAL A 284 20.85 -5.11 6.16
CA VAL A 284 21.16 -3.86 6.86
C VAL A 284 20.63 -3.89 8.29
N MET A 285 19.37 -4.28 8.51
CA MET A 285 18.76 -4.35 9.84
C MET A 285 19.41 -5.43 10.71
N ARG A 286 19.79 -6.57 10.14
CA ARG A 286 20.59 -7.57 10.87
C ARG A 286 21.91 -6.96 11.32
N SER A 287 22.63 -6.26 10.44
CA SER A 287 23.91 -5.64 10.80
C SER A 287 23.79 -4.54 11.85
N ALA A 288 22.62 -3.88 11.97
CA ALA A 288 22.35 -2.96 13.07
C ALA A 288 22.37 -3.65 14.45
N LEU A 289 22.20 -4.98 14.51
CA LEU A 289 22.27 -5.79 15.73
C LEU A 289 23.70 -6.31 16.04
N ASP A 290 24.70 -6.06 15.18
CA ASP A 290 26.08 -6.51 15.41
C ASP A 290 26.73 -5.83 16.64
N GLY A 291 26.20 -4.67 17.05
CA GLY A 291 26.64 -3.93 18.25
C GLY A 291 26.13 -4.50 19.58
N GLY A 292 25.26 -5.51 19.54
CA GLY A 292 24.62 -6.10 20.72
C GLY A 292 23.10 -6.01 20.67
N GLN A 293 22.48 -6.00 21.84
CA GLN A 293 21.03 -5.87 21.97
C GLN A 293 20.57 -4.45 21.58
N ALA A 294 19.52 -4.36 20.77
CA ALA A 294 18.89 -3.10 20.38
C ALA A 294 17.37 -3.21 20.31
N THR A 295 16.67 -2.11 20.57
CA THR A 295 15.23 -1.98 20.38
C THR A 295 14.88 -1.75 18.90
N PRO A 296 13.64 -2.04 18.46
CA PRO A 296 13.19 -1.69 17.12
C PRO A 296 13.34 -0.19 16.79
N TYR A 297 13.10 0.68 17.77
CA TYR A 297 13.29 2.11 17.60
C TYR A 297 14.75 2.50 17.33
N GLU A 298 15.71 1.94 18.08
CA GLU A 298 17.13 2.16 17.84
C GLU A 298 17.57 1.67 16.46
N VAL A 299 17.09 0.48 16.04
CA VAL A 299 17.36 -0.04 14.68
C VAL A 299 16.76 0.88 13.62
N ALA A 300 15.52 1.35 13.80
CA ALA A 300 14.88 2.28 12.87
C ALA A 300 15.68 3.58 12.70
N ARG A 301 16.21 4.13 13.80
CA ARG A 301 17.05 5.35 13.80
C ARG A 301 18.41 5.15 13.12
N LEU A 302 18.92 3.93 13.03
CA LEU A 302 20.16 3.61 12.32
C LEU A 302 19.96 3.38 10.82
N VAL A 303 18.79 2.87 10.42
CA VAL A 303 18.52 2.38 9.06
C VAL A 303 17.81 3.40 8.18
N PHE A 304 16.97 4.26 8.77
CA PHE A 304 16.22 5.29 8.06
C PHE A 304 16.87 6.68 8.24
N PRO A 305 16.55 7.67 7.37
CA PRO A 305 17.08 9.03 7.47
C PRO A 305 16.89 9.65 8.87
N GLU A 306 17.75 10.57 9.27
CA GLU A 306 17.69 11.17 10.61
C GLU A 306 16.50 12.15 10.79
N ASP A 307 16.08 12.78 9.69
CA ASP A 307 15.13 13.91 9.63
C ASP A 307 13.66 13.51 9.40
N LEU A 308 13.27 12.33 9.89
CA LEU A 308 11.87 11.87 9.83
C LEU A 308 10.96 12.76 10.70
N SER A 309 9.84 13.19 10.12
CA SER A 309 8.72 13.71 10.89
C SER A 309 8.09 12.62 11.78
N ASP A 310 7.33 13.01 12.80
CA ASP A 310 6.60 12.08 13.67
C ASP A 310 5.71 11.11 12.86
N HIS A 311 5.07 11.62 11.80
CA HIS A 311 4.27 10.80 10.89
C HIS A 311 5.11 9.76 10.14
N GLN A 312 6.33 10.07 9.73
CA GLN A 312 7.22 9.11 9.05
C GLN A 312 7.87 8.13 10.03
N LEU A 313 8.10 8.55 11.27
CA LEU A 313 8.74 7.74 12.30
C LEU A 313 7.93 6.50 12.65
N ARG A 314 6.59 6.60 12.70
CA ARG A 314 5.73 5.41 12.89
C ARG A 314 5.87 4.37 11.78
N PHE A 315 6.03 4.79 10.53
CA PHE A 315 6.22 3.86 9.41
C PHE A 315 7.59 3.20 9.49
N ALA A 316 8.65 3.97 9.76
CA ALA A 316 10.00 3.43 9.94
C ALA A 316 10.06 2.39 11.06
N LEU A 317 9.39 2.65 12.20
CA LEU A 317 9.31 1.69 13.30
C LEU A 317 8.53 0.43 12.91
N ALA A 318 7.33 0.59 12.31
CA ALA A 318 6.49 -0.54 11.92
C ALA A 318 7.17 -1.43 10.87
N GLU A 319 7.87 -0.83 9.90
CA GLU A 319 8.65 -1.56 8.90
C GLU A 319 9.85 -2.27 9.55
N THR A 320 10.54 -1.61 10.49
CA THR A 320 11.63 -2.23 11.25
C THR A 320 11.17 -3.44 12.03
N LEU A 321 10.02 -3.34 12.71
CA LEU A 321 9.41 -4.46 13.41
C LEU A 321 9.11 -5.64 12.49
N ALA A 322 8.49 -5.40 11.33
CA ALA A 322 8.18 -6.45 10.37
C ALA A 322 9.44 -7.21 9.91
N HIS A 323 10.55 -6.50 9.70
CA HIS A 323 11.81 -7.10 9.28
C HIS A 323 12.54 -7.80 10.44
N LEU A 324 12.51 -7.25 11.65
CA LEU A 324 13.12 -7.88 12.82
C LEU A 324 12.42 -9.19 13.18
N GLU A 325 11.09 -9.23 13.19
CA GLU A 325 10.33 -10.48 13.40
C GLU A 325 10.64 -11.49 12.30
N HIS A 326 10.74 -11.07 11.04
CA HIS A 326 11.14 -11.96 9.96
C HIS A 326 12.56 -12.52 10.13
N LEU A 327 13.52 -11.71 10.62
CA LEU A 327 14.85 -12.21 10.97
C LEU A 327 14.81 -13.23 12.11
N VAL A 328 13.87 -13.10 13.05
CA VAL A 328 13.65 -14.10 14.11
C VAL A 328 13.10 -15.39 13.51
N ASP A 329 12.13 -15.32 12.62
CA ASP A 329 11.57 -16.49 11.92
C ASP A 329 12.64 -17.24 11.11
N GLU A 330 13.58 -16.51 10.49
CA GLU A 330 14.73 -17.06 9.76
C GLU A 330 15.87 -17.56 10.67
N GLY A 331 15.78 -17.37 12.00
CA GLY A 331 16.83 -17.74 12.95
C GLY A 331 18.12 -16.90 12.81
N ARG A 332 18.00 -15.68 12.29
CA ARG A 332 19.10 -14.72 12.10
C ARG A 332 19.14 -13.63 13.18
N ALA A 333 18.07 -13.54 13.97
CA ALA A 333 17.98 -12.72 15.17
C ALA A 333 17.22 -13.46 16.27
N GLU A 334 17.41 -13.04 17.52
CA GLU A 334 16.63 -13.51 18.67
C GLU A 334 15.89 -12.32 19.28
N ARG A 335 14.59 -12.48 19.51
CA ARG A 335 13.79 -11.57 20.32
C ARG A 335 14.00 -11.88 21.80
N LEU A 336 14.32 -10.88 22.60
CA LEU A 336 14.57 -10.99 24.04
C LEU A 336 13.35 -10.48 24.82
N GLU A 337 12.92 -11.25 25.81
CA GLU A 337 11.81 -10.91 26.71
C GLU A 337 12.31 -10.42 28.08
N ASP A 338 13.22 -9.44 28.08
CA ASP A 338 13.76 -8.89 29.32
C ASP A 338 13.08 -7.55 29.65
N GLY A 339 11.89 -7.64 30.26
CA GLY A 339 11.07 -6.49 30.66
C GLY A 339 9.96 -6.11 29.67
N ASP A 340 9.41 -4.90 29.81
CA ASP A 340 8.26 -4.43 29.04
C ASP A 340 8.63 -3.89 27.64
N VAL A 341 9.92 -3.76 27.32
CA VAL A 341 10.40 -3.22 26.04
C VAL A 341 11.04 -4.34 25.20
N ALA A 342 10.52 -4.53 24.00
CA ALA A 342 11.03 -5.48 23.03
C ALA A 342 12.46 -5.11 22.59
N SER A 343 13.31 -6.12 22.51
CA SER A 343 14.69 -5.95 22.07
C SER A 343 15.18 -7.19 21.33
N TYR A 344 16.15 -6.99 20.46
CA TYR A 344 16.63 -7.98 19.51
C TYR A 344 18.16 -8.03 19.55
N ARG A 345 18.72 -9.20 19.28
CA ARG A 345 20.15 -9.40 19.04
C ARG A 345 20.35 -10.30 17.83
N ALA A 346 21.49 -10.20 17.16
CA ALA A 346 21.87 -11.17 16.13
C ALA A 346 22.04 -12.58 16.73
N SER A 347 21.61 -13.60 15.99
CA SER A 347 21.81 -15.03 16.33
C SER A 347 23.21 -15.53 15.99
#